data_AF-A0A174IF47-F1
#
_entry.id   AF-A0A174IF47-F1
#
_cell.length_a   1.000
_cell.length_b   1.000
_cell.length_c   1.000
_cell.angle_alpha   90.00
_cell.angle_beta   90.00
_cell.angle_gamma   90.00
#
_symmetry.space_group_name_H-M   'P 1'
#
loop_
_entity.id
_entity.type
_entity.pdbx_description
1 polymer ?
#
loop_
_entity_poly.entity_id
_entity_poly.type
_entity_poly.pdbx_seq_one_letter_code
_entity_poly.pdbx_strand_id
1 'polypeptide(L)' 'MNNICVHEENGIIFVSVDGHELKNVTDYKIASSAHGEAELTLVIRAKVVQSEFEAVLAEN' A
#
# COMPACT_ATOMS: atom_id res chain seq x y z
N MET A 1 -13.10 -10.05 3.39
CA MET A 1 -12.71 -8.74 3.94
C MET A 1 -11.22 -8.81 4.18
N ASN A 2 -10.46 -7.90 3.57
CA ASN A 2 -9.02 -7.81 3.80
C ASN A 2 -8.81 -7.08 5.13
N ASN A 3 -7.93 -7.58 5.98
CA ASN A 3 -7.57 -6.91 7.22
C ASN A 3 -6.45 -5.93 6.92
N ILE A 4 -6.78 -4.64 6.88
CA ILE A 4 -5.82 -3.58 6.65
C ILE A 4 -5.61 -2.79 7.93
N CYS A 5 -4.35 -2.68 8.37
CA CYS A 5 -3.96 -1.87 9.52
C CYS A 5 -2.98 -0.78 9.07
N VAL A 6 -3.22 0.45 9.52
CA VAL A 6 -2.31 1.57 9.32
C VAL A 6 -1.95 2.13 10.70
N HIS A 7 -0.65 2.26 10.95
CA HIS A 7 -0.09 2.80 12.18
C HIS A 7 1.02 3.78 11.83
N GLU A 8 1.03 4.93 12.49
CA GLU A 8 2.09 5.92 12.36
C GLU A 8 2.79 6.09 13.71
N GLU A 9 4.10 5.90 13.72
CA GLU A 9 4.94 6.09 14.91
C GLU A 9 6.21 6.84 14.50
N ASN A 10 6.48 7.95 15.19
CA ASN A 10 7.66 8.80 14.96
C ASN A 10 7.83 9.26 13.49
N GLY A 11 6.72 9.49 12.78
CA GLY A 11 6.72 9.90 11.37
C GLY A 11 7.02 8.76 10.38
N ILE A 12 7.06 7.52 10.86
CA ILE A 12 7.18 6.31 10.03
C ILE A 12 5.78 5.69 9.90
N ILE A 13 5.40 5.39 8.66
CA ILE A 13 4.11 4.79 8.34
C ILE A 13 4.29 3.27 8.18
N PHE A 14 3.56 2.52 9.00
CA PHE A 14 3.48 1.06 8.96
C PHE A 14 2.13 0.65 8.41
N VAL A 15 2.13 -0.15 7.34
CA VAL A 15 0.90 -0.69 6.75
C VAL A 15 1.04 -2.20 6.63
N SER A 16 0.02 -2.92 7.10
CA SER A 16 -0.10 -4.36 6.89
C SER A 16 -1.43 -4.70 6.20
N VAL A 17 -1.36 -5.63 5.25
CA VAL A 17 -2.51 -6.19 4.54
C VAL A 17 -2.50 -7.70 4.75
N ASP A 18 -3.50 -8.21 5.45
CA ASP A 18 -3.62 -9.63 5.81
C ASP A 18 -2.37 -10.19 6.50
N GLY A 19 -1.73 -9.35 7.33
CA GLY A 19 -0.51 -9.68 8.07
C GLY A 19 0.80 -9.48 7.30
N HIS A 20 0.75 -9.14 6.01
CA HIS A 20 1.94 -8.81 5.23
C HIS A 20 2.26 -7.31 5.30
N GLU A 21 3.49 -6.99 5.70
CA GLU A 21 3.95 -5.60 5.76
C GLU A 21 4.25 -5.02 4.38
N LEU A 22 3.73 -3.82 4.12
CA LEU A 22 4.09 -3.00 2.98
C LEU A 22 5.27 -2.11 3.33
N LYS A 23 6.25 -2.05 2.44
CA LYS A 23 7.47 -1.24 2.61
C LYS A 23 7.39 0.05 1.81
N ASN A 24 8.14 1.06 2.26
CA ASN A 24 8.31 2.35 1.58
C ASN A 24 7.01 3.15 1.38
N VAL A 25 6.02 2.95 2.25
CA VAL A 25 4.86 3.83 2.32
C VAL A 25 5.32 5.17 2.88
N THR A 26 5.02 6.25 2.16
CA THR A 26 5.45 7.62 2.52
C THR A 26 4.29 8.54 2.83
N ASP A 27 3.08 8.16 2.45
CA ASP A 27 1.86 8.90 2.74
C ASP A 27 0.64 7.97 2.63
N TYR A 28 -0.46 8.33 3.27
CA TYR A 28 -1.72 7.62 3.18
C TYR A 28 -2.93 8.54 3.38
N LYS A 29 -4.08 8.13 2.85
CA LYS A 29 -5.36 8.80 3.07
C LYS A 29 -6.45 7.77 3.28
N ILE A 30 -7.26 7.96 4.33
CA ILE A 30 -8.46 7.17 4.59
C ILE A 30 -9.68 8.05 4.32
N ALA A 31 -10.59 7.59 3.47
CA ALA A 31 -11.85 8.27 3.14
C ALA A 31 -13.04 7.32 3.29
N SER A 32 -14.24 7.88 3.44
CA SER A 32 -15.47 7.09 3.35
C SER A 32 -15.88 6.97 1.89
N SER A 33 -16.27 5.76 1.46
CA SER A 33 -16.83 5.50 0.13
C SER A 33 -18.37 5.60 0.13
N ALA A 34 -18.97 5.69 -1.06
CA ALA A 34 -20.42 5.87 -1.25
C ALA A 34 -21.31 4.73 -0.72
N HIS A 35 -20.75 3.67 -0.15
CA HIS A 35 -21.47 2.50 0.33
C HIS A 35 -21.15 2.12 1.79
N GLY A 36 -20.63 3.06 2.58
CA GLY A 36 -20.28 2.80 3.98
C GLY A 36 -18.98 2.00 4.15
N GLU A 37 -18.21 1.83 3.08
CA GLU A 37 -16.88 1.25 3.14
C GLU A 37 -15.83 2.34 3.43
N ALA A 38 -14.67 1.92 3.91
CA ALA A 38 -13.50 2.77 4.00
C ALA A 38 -12.61 2.54 2.76
N GLU A 39 -12.18 3.64 2.14
CA GLU A 39 -11.19 3.65 1.07
C GLU A 39 -9.84 4.06 1.65
N LEU A 40 -8.80 3.27 1.39
CA LEU A 40 -7.41 3.57 1.74
C LEU A 40 -6.61 3.82 0.47
N THR A 41 -6.04 5.02 0.35
CA THR A 41 -5.03 5.36 -0.67
C THR A 41 -3.64 5.36 -0.04
N LEU A 42 -2.67 4.70 -0.68
CA LEU A 42 -1.28 4.64 -0.25
C LEU A 42 -0.37 5.29 -1.29
N VAL A 43 0.66 6.02 -0.83
CA VAL A 43 1.75 6.48 -1.68
C VAL A 43 3.01 5.70 -1.32
N ILE A 44 3.51 4.91 -2.28
CA ILE A 44 4.72 4.12 -2.13
C ILE A 44 5.82 4.74 -2.99
N ARG A 45 7.00 5.01 -2.41
CA ARG A 45 8.17 5.45 -3.16
C ARG A 45 9.15 4.31 -3.33
N ALA A 46 9.38 3.88 -4.56
CA ALA A 46 10.37 2.87 -4.90
C ALA A 46 11.32 3.40 -5.98
N LYS A 47 12.56 2.87 -6.00
CA LYS A 47 13.53 3.17 -7.08
C LYS A 47 13.09 2.60 -8.42
N VAL A 48 12.43 1.45 -8.37
CA VAL A 48 11.85 0.76 -9.53
C VAL A 48 10.48 0.28 -9.10
N VAL A 49 9.46 0.60 -9.89
CA VAL A 49 8.13 0.00 -9.81
C VAL A 49 8.03 -0.86 -11.07
N GLN A 50 7.94 -2.18 -10.90
CA GLN A 50 7.68 -3.08 -12.02
C GLN A 50 6.19 -3.43 -11.99
N SER A 51 5.54 -3.22 -13.13
CA SER A 51 4.27 -3.84 -13.42
C SER A 51 4.47 -5.33 -13.72
N GLU A 52 3.40 -6.13 -13.59
CA GLU A 52 3.42 -7.55 -13.99
C GLU A 52 3.88 -7.74 -15.45
N PHE A 53 3.59 -6.77 -16.33
CA PHE A 53 4.04 -6.77 -17.72
C PHE A 53 5.57 -6.63 -17.84
N GLU A 54 6.18 -5.78 -17.03
CA GLU A 54 7.63 -5.56 -17.04
C GLU A 54 8.40 -6.74 -16.40
N ALA A 55 7.80 -7.42 -15.42
CA ALA A 55 8.39 -8.62 -14.82
C ALA A 55 8.56 -9.75 -15.85
N VAL A 56 7.55 -9.98 -16.70
CA VAL A 56 7.59 -11.00 -17.77
C VAL A 56 8.71 -10.71 -18.79
N LEU A 57 8.97 -9.45 -19.10
CA LEU A 57 10.04 -9.08 -20.03
C LEU A 57 11.45 -9.25 -19.43
N ALA A 58 11.61 -9.15 -18.12
CA ALA A 58 12.89 -9.31 -17.44
C ALA A 58 13.33 -10.77 -17.27
N GLU A 59 12.40 -11.72 -17.39
CA GLU A 59 12.64 -13.16 -17.28
C GLU A 59 12.91 -13.85 -18.64
N ASN A 60 12.94 -13.10 -19.74
CA ASN A 60 13.25 -13.57 -21.10
C ASN A 60 14.52 -12.91 -21.65
#